data_AF-A0A9N9WFQ8-F1
#
_entry.id   AF-A0A9N9WFQ8-F1
#
_cell.length_a   1.000
_cell.length_b   1.000
_cell.length_c   1.000
_cell.angle_alpha   90.00
_cell.angle_beta   90.00
_cell.angle_gamma   90.00
#
_symmetry.space_group_name_H-M   'P 1'
#
loop_
_entity.id
_entity.type
_entity.pdbx_description
1 polymer ?
#
loop_
_entity_poly.entity_id
_entity_poly.type
_entity_poly.pdbx_seq_one_letter_code
_entity_poly.pdbx_strand_id
1 'polypeptide(L)'
;MEESIEDLLTRWGMPADVVTFKNNGIEVCHLNNLSDDNLKELCSHMGTRINLKKCLSEYNDAQIDEDFKNLYPGKEKEFENKWQKFFYKLIELKKSEIRTDDCKEKLLTSLSSMTDDEHKIPSQLSLMIHLVPPKGRSSQKKKFSIQECMDSLIIIVENPGDLTKTIEDQKIKAKKFPVQPYIILLGSLQDVKQLYLVMDEIRVTEGVVLFDVAHNFGVRVDQAKNARAFFY
;
A
#
# COMPACT_ATOMS: atom_id res chain seq x y z
N MET A 1 0.97 -23.42 -12.29
CA MET A 1 1.73 -23.37 -13.55
C MET A 1 2.31 -21.98 -13.61
N GLU A 2 3.61 -21.85 -13.78
CA GLU A 2 4.21 -20.52 -14.01
C GLU A 2 3.73 -20.03 -15.37
N GLU A 3 2.96 -18.93 -15.38
CA GLU A 3 2.48 -18.29 -16.60
C GLU A 3 3.66 -17.65 -17.34
N SER A 4 3.75 -17.82 -18.66
CA SER A 4 4.85 -17.24 -19.44
C SER A 4 4.54 -15.80 -19.85
N ILE A 5 5.59 -15.00 -20.10
CA ILE A 5 5.44 -13.62 -20.60
C ILE A 5 4.72 -13.56 -21.95
N GLU A 6 4.85 -14.61 -22.77
CA GLU A 6 4.19 -14.72 -24.07
C GLU A 6 2.68 -14.94 -23.93
N ASP A 7 2.28 -15.84 -23.04
CA ASP A 7 0.86 -16.11 -22.76
C ASP A 7 0.17 -14.85 -22.24
N LEU A 8 0.85 -14.15 -21.34
CA LEU A 8 0.35 -12.97 -20.64
C LEU A 8 0.22 -11.77 -21.59
N LEU A 9 1.24 -11.47 -22.40
CA LEU A 9 1.15 -10.41 -23.42
C LEU A 9 0.12 -10.72 -24.51
N THR A 10 0.00 -11.99 -24.92
CA THR A 10 -1.02 -12.41 -25.90
C THR A 10 -2.42 -12.20 -25.33
N ARG A 11 -2.65 -12.57 -24.07
CA ARG A 11 -3.91 -12.36 -23.35
C ARG A 11 -4.26 -10.87 -23.21
N TRP A 12 -3.26 -10.01 -23.03
CA TRP A 12 -3.43 -8.55 -22.97
C TRP A 12 -3.61 -7.89 -24.35
N GLY A 13 -3.67 -8.68 -25.44
CA GLY A 13 -3.84 -8.16 -26.79
C GLY A 13 -2.58 -7.52 -27.37
N MET A 14 -1.40 -7.90 -26.86
CA MET A 14 -0.10 -7.37 -27.25
C MET A 14 0.87 -8.45 -27.79
N PRO A 15 0.43 -9.34 -28.71
CA PRO A 15 1.30 -10.42 -29.20
C PRO A 15 2.50 -9.90 -30.01
N ALA A 16 2.38 -8.71 -30.61
CA ALA A 16 3.46 -8.09 -31.38
C ALA A 16 4.67 -7.68 -30.52
N ASP A 17 4.43 -7.37 -29.24
CA ASP A 17 5.46 -6.90 -28.32
C ASP A 17 6.24 -8.07 -27.66
N VAL A 18 5.77 -9.32 -27.79
CA VAL A 18 6.39 -10.52 -27.22
C VAL A 18 7.87 -10.65 -27.61
N VAL A 19 8.18 -10.42 -28.88
CA VAL A 19 9.56 -10.53 -29.40
C VAL A 19 10.45 -9.48 -28.72
N THR A 20 9.96 -8.25 -28.57
CA THR A 20 10.71 -7.17 -27.93
C THR A 20 10.97 -7.48 -26.46
N PHE A 21 9.98 -7.98 -25.73
CA PHE A 21 10.12 -8.35 -24.32
C PHE A 21 11.13 -9.49 -24.15
N LYS A 22 11.03 -10.56 -24.95
CA LYS A 22 11.96 -11.69 -24.90
C LYS A 22 13.39 -11.28 -25.27
N ASN A 23 13.57 -10.46 -26.30
CA ASN A 23 14.90 -9.99 -26.73
C ASN A 23 15.60 -9.14 -25.67
N ASN A 24 14.83 -8.45 -24.82
CA ASN A 24 15.35 -7.67 -23.70
C ASN A 24 15.44 -8.48 -22.39
N GLY A 25 15.20 -9.80 -22.41
CA GLY A 25 15.27 -10.66 -21.23
C GLY A 25 14.19 -10.35 -20.18
N ILE A 26 13.06 -9.77 -20.60
CA ILE A 26 11.95 -9.46 -19.70
C ILE A 26 11.13 -10.73 -19.46
N GLU A 27 10.97 -11.09 -18.19
CA GLU A 27 10.20 -12.22 -17.70
C GLU A 27 9.05 -11.70 -16.83
N VAL A 28 8.12 -12.56 -16.44
CA VAL A 28 6.95 -12.16 -15.64
C VAL A 28 7.36 -11.49 -14.32
N CYS A 29 8.43 -11.97 -13.67
CA CYS A 29 8.97 -11.37 -12.44
C CYS A 29 9.53 -9.95 -12.64
N HIS A 30 9.88 -9.56 -13.87
CA HIS A 30 10.41 -8.25 -14.20
C HIS A 30 9.30 -7.22 -14.44
N LEU A 31 8.07 -7.66 -14.77
CA LEU A 31 6.95 -6.78 -15.15
C LEU A 31 6.64 -5.72 -14.11
N ASN A 32 6.71 -6.12 -12.85
CA ASN A 32 6.44 -5.26 -11.72
C ASN A 32 7.49 -4.13 -11.65
N ASN A 33 8.74 -4.36 -12.05
CA ASN A 33 9.82 -3.38 -11.92
C ASN A 33 10.03 -2.48 -13.14
N LEU A 34 9.13 -2.52 -14.12
CA LEU A 34 9.27 -1.71 -15.34
C LEU A 34 8.99 -0.24 -15.06
N SER A 35 10.01 0.60 -15.25
CA SER A 35 9.87 2.06 -15.22
C SER A 35 9.26 2.59 -16.53
N ASP A 36 8.78 3.84 -16.50
CA ASP A 36 8.28 4.52 -17.70
C ASP A 36 9.32 4.61 -18.83
N ASP A 37 10.61 4.65 -18.50
CA ASP A 37 11.67 4.64 -19.49
C ASP A 37 11.88 3.26 -20.09
N ASN A 38 11.80 2.19 -19.29
CA ASN A 38 11.80 0.82 -19.82
C ASN A 38 10.58 0.58 -20.73
N LEU A 39 9.41 1.11 -20.37
CA LEU A 39 8.21 0.99 -21.19
C LEU A 39 8.34 1.71 -22.54
N LYS A 40 9.11 2.81 -22.64
CA LYS A 40 9.38 3.48 -23.93
C LYS A 40 10.26 2.62 -24.84
N GLU A 41 11.21 1.89 -24.27
CA GLU A 41 12.10 0.99 -25.00
C GLU A 41 11.37 -0.29 -25.44
N LEU A 42 10.48 -0.81 -24.59
CA LEU A 42 9.74 -2.04 -24.84
C LEU A 42 8.51 -1.83 -25.75
N CYS A 43 7.82 -0.69 -25.61
CA CYS A 43 6.61 -0.36 -26.36
C CYS A 43 6.74 1.05 -26.97
N SER A 44 6.95 1.12 -28.28
CA SER A 44 7.17 2.38 -29.00
C SER A 44 5.92 3.27 -29.07
N HIS A 45 4.72 2.68 -29.12
CA HIS A 45 3.46 3.39 -29.23
C HIS A 45 2.88 3.78 -27.86
N MET A 46 2.44 5.04 -27.74
CA MET A 46 1.85 5.56 -26.50
C MET A 46 0.58 4.82 -26.08
N GLY A 47 -0.29 4.47 -27.03
CA GLY A 47 -1.51 3.69 -26.75
C GLY A 47 -1.20 2.32 -26.15
N THR A 48 -0.19 1.64 -26.69
CA THR A 48 0.30 0.35 -26.19
C THR A 48 0.84 0.48 -24.76
N ARG A 49 1.61 1.53 -24.46
CA ARG A 49 2.11 1.80 -23.11
C ARG A 49 0.97 2.03 -22.11
N ILE A 50 -0.06 2.79 -22.49
CA ILE A 50 -1.23 3.03 -21.63
C ILE A 50 -1.98 1.72 -21.37
N ASN A 51 -2.21 0.92 -22.41
CA ASN A 51 -2.88 -0.37 -22.27
C ASN A 51 -2.09 -1.33 -21.38
N LEU A 52 -0.77 -1.41 -21.59
CA LEU A 52 0.12 -2.23 -20.78
C LEU A 52 0.10 -1.83 -19.30
N LYS A 53 0.17 -0.53 -19.00
CA LYS A 53 0.05 -0.03 -17.61
C LYS A 53 -1.27 -0.46 -16.98
N LYS A 54 -2.37 -0.35 -17.72
CA LYS A 54 -3.69 -0.79 -17.25
C LYS A 54 -3.69 -2.29 -16.95
N CYS A 55 -3.22 -3.13 -17.88
CA CYS A 55 -3.18 -4.57 -17.70
C CYS A 55 -2.24 -5.00 -16.55
N LEU A 56 -1.12 -4.29 -16.36
CA LEU A 56 -0.22 -4.50 -15.22
C LEU A 56 -0.93 -4.22 -13.89
N SER A 57 -1.71 -3.15 -13.81
CA SER A 57 -2.50 -2.84 -12.61
C SER A 57 -3.49 -3.96 -12.29
N GLU A 58 -4.29 -4.37 -13.28
CA GLU A 58 -5.28 -5.44 -13.12
C GLU A 58 -4.65 -6.79 -12.75
N TYR A 59 -3.46 -7.07 -13.29
CA TYR A 59 -2.70 -8.28 -12.98
C TYR A 59 -2.17 -8.28 -11.54
N ASN A 60 -1.67 -7.14 -11.06
CA ASN A 60 -1.22 -7.01 -9.68
C ASN A 60 -2.36 -7.22 -8.68
N ASP A 61 -3.53 -6.63 -8.96
CA ASP A 61 -4.72 -6.81 -8.13
C ASP A 61 -5.11 -8.31 -8.04
N ALA A 62 -5.04 -9.02 -9.17
CA ALA A 62 -5.32 -10.46 -9.20
C ALA A 62 -4.29 -11.30 -8.42
N GLN A 63 -3.01 -10.89 -8.40
CA GLN A 63 -1.98 -11.57 -7.62
C GLN A 63 -2.20 -11.40 -6.11
N ILE A 64 -2.62 -10.21 -5.68
CA ILE A 64 -2.97 -9.93 -4.27
C ILE A 64 -4.12 -10.85 -3.84
N ASP A 65 -5.17 -10.97 -4.64
CA ASP A 65 -6.29 -11.86 -4.37
C ASP A 65 -5.86 -13.32 -4.26
N GLU A 66 -4.94 -13.76 -5.13
CA GLU A 66 -4.40 -15.11 -5.11
C GLU A 66 -3.54 -15.38 -3.86
N ASP A 67 -2.70 -14.43 -3.47
CA ASP A 67 -1.92 -14.50 -2.23
C ASP A 67 -2.83 -14.57 -1.00
N PHE A 68 -3.83 -13.70 -0.91
CA PHE A 68 -4.80 -13.71 0.18
C PHE A 68 -5.58 -15.02 0.22
N LYS A 69 -5.94 -15.58 -0.93
CA LYS A 69 -6.56 -16.91 -1.03
C LYS A 69 -5.64 -18.01 -0.54
N ASN A 70 -4.36 -17.95 -0.87
CA ASN A 70 -3.38 -18.94 -0.42
C ASN A 70 -3.13 -18.85 1.10
N LEU A 71 -3.05 -17.63 1.64
CA LEU A 71 -2.83 -17.39 3.07
C LEU A 71 -4.09 -17.64 3.91
N TYR A 72 -5.26 -17.30 3.38
CA TYR A 72 -6.56 -17.37 4.06
C TYR A 72 -7.66 -17.96 3.16
N PRO A 73 -7.61 -19.27 2.87
CA PRO A 73 -8.57 -19.91 1.97
C PRO A 73 -10.02 -19.72 2.43
N GLY A 74 -10.89 -19.27 1.51
CA GLY A 74 -12.31 -19.00 1.78
C GLY A 74 -12.59 -17.73 2.57
N LYS A 75 -11.57 -16.86 2.74
CA LYS A 75 -11.66 -15.58 3.46
C LYS A 75 -11.03 -14.43 2.68
N GLU A 76 -10.92 -14.58 1.36
CA GLU A 76 -10.22 -13.66 0.45
C GLU A 76 -10.71 -12.22 0.63
N LYS A 77 -12.04 -12.05 0.64
CA LYS A 77 -12.69 -10.74 0.78
C LYS A 77 -13.05 -10.36 2.21
N GLU A 78 -12.72 -11.20 3.19
CA GLU A 78 -13.18 -11.00 4.56
C GLU A 78 -12.55 -9.77 5.22
N PHE A 79 -11.35 -9.38 4.80
CA PHE A 79 -10.73 -8.15 5.28
C PHE A 79 -11.57 -6.93 4.84
N GLU A 80 -11.81 -6.78 3.53
CA GLU A 80 -12.58 -5.67 2.96
C GLU A 80 -14.01 -5.65 3.52
N ASN A 81 -14.68 -6.81 3.52
CA ASN A 81 -16.05 -6.96 3.98
C ASN A 81 -16.21 -6.63 5.47
N LYS A 82 -15.18 -6.87 6.28
CA LYS A 82 -15.23 -6.66 7.73
C LYS A 82 -14.56 -5.37 8.18
N TRP A 83 -13.82 -4.67 7.33
CA TRP A 83 -13.05 -3.49 7.72
C TRP A 83 -13.92 -2.44 8.41
N GLN A 84 -15.01 -2.02 7.77
CA GLN A 84 -15.92 -1.02 8.35
C GLN A 84 -16.54 -1.52 9.66
N LYS A 85 -17.00 -2.78 9.71
CA LYS A 85 -17.56 -3.38 10.92
C LYS A 85 -16.56 -3.42 12.07
N PHE A 86 -15.32 -3.79 11.77
CA PHE A 86 -14.21 -3.79 12.72
C PHE A 86 -13.94 -2.37 13.24
N PHE A 87 -13.81 -1.40 12.33
CA PHE A 87 -13.50 -0.02 12.68
C PHE A 87 -14.59 0.62 13.55
N TYR A 88 -15.87 0.45 13.20
CA TYR A 88 -16.96 0.95 14.02
C TYR A 88 -17.04 0.25 15.38
N LYS A 89 -16.74 -1.05 15.44
CA LYS A 89 -16.67 -1.75 16.72
C LYS A 89 -15.54 -1.21 17.60
N LEU A 90 -14.38 -0.88 17.01
CA LEU A 90 -13.28 -0.24 17.71
C LEU A 90 -13.68 1.13 18.27
N ILE A 91 -14.36 1.97 17.48
CA ILE A 91 -14.88 3.27 17.94
C ILE A 91 -15.83 3.07 19.13
N GLU A 92 -16.75 2.12 19.04
CA GLU A 92 -17.72 1.83 20.11
C GLU A 92 -16.99 1.43 21.41
N LEU A 93 -16.02 0.53 21.32
CA LEU A 93 -15.22 0.08 22.45
C LEU A 93 -14.38 1.20 23.08
N LYS A 94 -13.96 2.19 22.28
CA LYS A 94 -13.11 3.31 22.71
C LYS A 94 -13.85 4.63 22.87
N LYS A 95 -15.19 4.60 22.86
CA LYS A 95 -16.05 5.79 22.87
C LYS A 95 -15.79 6.74 24.03
N SER A 96 -15.47 6.21 25.21
CA SER A 96 -15.10 7.03 26.38
C SER A 96 -13.77 7.76 26.17
N GLU A 97 -12.76 7.10 25.61
CA GLU A 97 -11.44 7.68 25.34
C GLU A 97 -11.47 8.74 24.23
N ILE A 98 -12.44 8.63 23.31
CA ILE A 98 -12.65 9.62 22.24
C ILE A 98 -13.30 10.89 22.82
N ARG A 99 -14.32 10.76 23.65
CA ARG A 99 -15.07 11.89 24.23
C ARG A 99 -14.23 12.77 25.17
N THR A 100 -13.11 12.26 25.65
CA THR A 100 -12.21 12.98 26.56
C THR A 100 -11.06 13.68 25.83
N ASP A 101 -11.01 13.59 24.50
CA ASP A 101 -9.90 14.06 23.69
C ASP A 101 -10.40 14.81 22.44
N ASP A 102 -10.31 16.14 22.47
CA ASP A 102 -10.74 17.04 21.41
C ASP A 102 -10.16 16.68 20.04
N CYS A 103 -8.93 16.15 19.98
CA CYS A 103 -8.28 15.78 18.74
C CYS A 103 -8.97 14.55 18.11
N LYS A 104 -9.23 13.52 18.92
CA LYS A 104 -9.93 12.30 18.47
C LYS A 104 -11.37 12.58 18.07
N GLU A 105 -12.05 13.46 18.80
CA GLU A 105 -13.43 13.84 18.49
C GLU A 105 -13.53 14.63 17.18
N LYS A 106 -12.60 15.55 16.92
CA LYS A 106 -12.50 16.28 15.64
C LYS A 106 -12.24 15.34 14.46
N LEU A 107 -11.31 14.40 14.61
CA LEU A 107 -11.02 13.39 13.59
C LEU A 107 -12.24 12.51 13.28
N LEU A 108 -12.96 12.05 14.30
CA LEU A 108 -14.17 11.24 14.13
C LEU A 108 -15.31 12.03 13.45
N THR A 109 -15.44 13.31 13.79
CA THR A 109 -16.43 14.20 13.16
C THR A 109 -16.09 14.41 11.68
N SER A 110 -14.82 14.67 11.35
CA SER A 110 -14.35 14.82 9.97
C SER A 110 -14.57 13.56 9.14
N LEU A 111 -14.35 12.38 9.71
CA LEU A 111 -14.62 11.10 9.07
C LEU A 111 -16.10 10.94 8.70
N SER A 112 -17.00 11.50 9.52
CA SER A 112 -18.44 11.42 9.31
C SER A 112 -18.93 12.36 8.20
N SER A 113 -18.18 13.44 7.91
CA SER A 113 -18.49 14.38 6.82
C SER A 113 -17.92 13.98 5.46
N MET A 114 -16.98 13.03 5.41
CA MET A 114 -16.40 12.54 4.15
C MET A 114 -17.40 11.66 3.40
N THR A 115 -17.58 11.91 2.11
CA THR A 115 -18.51 11.14 1.24
C THR A 115 -17.87 9.92 0.62
N ASP A 116 -16.56 9.96 0.40
CA ASP A 116 -15.79 8.91 -0.26
C ASP A 116 -15.18 7.95 0.78
N ASP A 117 -15.46 6.66 0.63
CA ASP A 117 -14.98 5.62 1.54
C ASP A 117 -13.46 5.40 1.43
N GLU A 118 -12.85 5.65 0.27
CA GLU A 118 -11.40 5.53 0.08
C GLU A 118 -10.66 6.67 0.80
N HIS A 119 -11.18 7.89 0.68
CA HIS A 119 -10.63 9.06 1.38
C HIS A 119 -10.78 8.99 2.90
N LYS A 120 -11.66 8.11 3.41
CA LYS A 120 -11.76 7.86 4.86
C LYS A 120 -10.59 7.04 5.38
N ILE A 121 -9.97 6.17 4.58
CA ILE A 121 -8.98 5.20 5.08
C ILE A 121 -7.81 5.86 5.83
N PRO A 122 -7.16 6.92 5.32
CA PRO A 122 -6.06 7.57 6.06
C PRO A 122 -6.52 8.12 7.41
N SER A 123 -7.71 8.70 7.48
CA SER A 123 -8.28 9.23 8.72
C SER A 123 -8.71 8.11 9.68
N GLN A 124 -9.20 6.97 9.15
CA GLN A 124 -9.48 5.78 9.95
C GLN A 124 -8.21 5.17 10.53
N LEU A 125 -7.15 5.01 9.73
CA LEU A 125 -5.84 4.54 10.18
C LEU A 125 -5.21 5.48 11.21
N SER A 126 -5.28 6.79 10.95
CA SER A 126 -4.82 7.83 11.89
C SER A 126 -5.50 7.69 13.24
N LEU A 127 -6.84 7.61 13.24
CA LEU A 127 -7.62 7.41 14.46
C LEU A 127 -7.24 6.09 15.15
N MET A 128 -7.03 5.01 14.40
CA MET A 128 -6.61 3.72 14.97
C MET A 128 -5.29 3.81 15.73
N ILE A 129 -4.28 4.53 15.22
CA ILE A 129 -3.00 4.72 15.92
C ILE A 129 -3.22 5.43 17.27
N HIS A 130 -4.15 6.40 17.32
CA HIS A 130 -4.51 7.08 18.57
C HIS A 130 -5.32 6.21 19.54
N LEU A 131 -6.16 5.30 19.05
CA LEU A 131 -7.05 4.46 19.86
C LEU A 131 -6.40 3.15 20.33
N VAL A 132 -5.45 2.65 19.55
CA VAL A 132 -4.67 1.45 19.83
C VAL A 132 -3.19 1.84 19.81
N PRO A 133 -2.75 2.75 20.71
CA PRO A 133 -1.35 3.10 20.77
C PRO A 133 -0.56 1.84 21.15
N PRO A 134 0.73 1.75 20.79
CA PRO A 134 1.58 0.60 21.10
C PRO A 134 1.71 0.40 22.63
N LYS A 135 0.74 -0.27 23.25
CA LYS A 135 0.69 -0.58 24.67
C LYS A 135 1.35 -1.93 24.91
N GLY A 136 2.68 -1.94 24.89
CA GLY A 136 3.49 -3.09 25.27
C GLY A 136 3.90 -3.08 26.74
N ARG A 137 3.67 -4.20 27.43
CA ARG A 137 4.18 -4.58 28.77
C ARG A 137 5.69 -4.83 28.83
N SER A 138 6.45 -4.49 27.78
CA SER A 138 7.89 -4.76 27.74
C SER A 138 8.68 -3.64 28.40
N SER A 139 9.38 -3.97 29.49
CA SER A 139 10.19 -3.04 30.28
C SER A 139 11.54 -2.68 29.66
N GLN A 140 11.87 -3.14 28.44
CA GLN A 140 13.25 -3.09 27.94
C GLN A 140 13.45 -2.63 26.49
N LYS A 141 12.42 -2.22 25.74
CA LYS A 141 12.60 -1.69 24.37
C LYS A 141 12.07 -0.25 24.26
N LYS A 142 12.82 0.60 23.54
CA LYS A 142 12.44 1.98 23.19
C LYS A 142 11.03 1.95 22.58
N LYS A 143 10.11 2.73 23.16
CA LYS A 143 8.73 2.84 22.66
C LYS A 143 8.67 3.96 21.63
N PHE A 144 7.98 3.70 20.53
CA PHE A 144 7.64 4.73 19.56
C PHE A 144 6.47 5.55 20.09
N SER A 145 6.55 6.87 19.92
CA SER A 145 5.45 7.79 20.18
C SER A 145 4.35 7.63 19.12
N ILE A 146 3.14 8.09 19.45
CA ILE A 146 2.03 8.13 18.49
C ILE A 146 2.42 8.92 17.24
N GLN A 147 3.13 10.05 17.41
CA GLN A 147 3.59 10.85 16.28
C GLN A 147 4.59 10.09 15.41
N GLU A 148 5.56 9.39 16.00
CA GLU A 148 6.48 8.54 15.24
C GLU A 148 5.73 7.43 14.48
N CYS A 149 4.68 6.85 15.04
CA CYS A 149 3.84 5.87 14.35
C CYS A 149 3.07 6.51 13.19
N MET A 150 2.47 7.69 13.40
CA MET A 150 1.76 8.44 12.36
C MET A 150 2.70 8.78 11.20
N ASP A 151 3.84 9.41 11.50
CA ASP A 151 4.83 9.84 10.51
C ASP A 151 5.47 8.66 9.75
N SER A 152 5.39 7.44 10.31
CA SER A 152 5.87 6.22 9.65
C SER A 152 4.86 5.57 8.71
N LEU A 153 3.55 5.81 8.91
CA LEU A 153 2.49 5.15 8.14
C LEU A 153 1.86 6.10 7.12
N ILE A 154 1.64 7.36 7.50
CA ILE A 154 0.96 8.36 6.69
C ILE A 154 1.79 9.64 6.69
N ILE A 155 2.23 10.05 5.51
CA ILE A 155 2.95 11.30 5.31
C ILE A 155 2.04 12.28 4.58
N ILE A 156 1.72 13.37 5.24
CA ILE A 156 0.86 14.42 4.68
C ILE A 156 1.73 15.41 3.92
N VAL A 157 1.39 15.64 2.66
CA VAL A 157 2.05 16.59 1.76
C VAL A 157 0.99 17.60 1.32
N GLU A 158 1.17 18.88 1.65
CA GLU A 158 0.18 19.90 1.29
C GLU A 158 0.28 20.32 -0.18
N ASN A 159 1.51 20.40 -0.69
CA ASN A 159 1.81 20.87 -2.05
C ASN A 159 2.34 19.74 -2.94
N PRO A 160 1.81 19.56 -4.16
CA PRO A 160 2.26 18.49 -5.06
C PRO A 160 3.73 18.65 -5.47
N GLY A 161 4.26 19.88 -5.49
CA GLY A 161 5.68 20.15 -5.78
C GLY A 161 6.66 19.56 -4.75
N ASP A 162 6.19 19.24 -3.55
CA ASP A 162 7.01 18.67 -2.47
C ASP A 162 7.02 17.13 -2.45
N LEU A 163 6.23 16.49 -3.31
CA LEU A 163 6.05 15.03 -3.34
C LEU A 163 7.38 14.29 -3.56
N THR A 164 8.11 14.65 -4.60
CA THR A 164 9.39 14.02 -4.95
C THR A 164 10.42 14.19 -3.85
N LYS A 165 10.47 15.38 -3.25
CA LYS A 165 11.40 15.68 -2.15
C LYS A 165 11.06 14.84 -0.91
N THR A 166 9.77 14.71 -0.60
CA THR A 166 9.31 13.93 0.55
C THR A 166 9.66 12.44 0.41
N ILE A 167 9.52 11.88 -0.79
CA ILE A 167 9.93 10.50 -1.08
C ILE A 167 11.44 10.34 -0.87
N GLU A 168 12.24 11.28 -1.37
CA GLU A 168 13.70 11.25 -1.24
C GLU A 168 14.14 11.37 0.22
N ASP A 169 13.53 12.28 0.98
CA ASP A 169 13.80 12.47 2.40
C ASP A 169 13.52 11.18 3.21
N GLN A 170 12.48 10.42 2.84
CA GLN A 170 12.19 9.12 3.48
C GLN A 170 13.21 8.04 3.13
N LYS A 171 13.71 8.02 1.89
CA LYS A 171 14.81 7.12 1.50
C LYS A 171 16.07 7.44 2.29
N ILE A 172 16.43 8.71 2.42
CA ILE A 172 17.59 9.15 3.19
C ILE A 172 17.44 8.74 4.67
N LYS A 173 16.24 8.87 5.25
CA LYS A 173 15.96 8.44 6.64
C LYS A 173 16.10 6.92 6.83
N ALA A 174 15.68 6.12 5.85
CA ALA A 174 15.78 4.67 5.90
C ALA A 174 17.23 4.15 5.78
N LYS A 175 18.18 4.99 5.33
CA LYS A 175 19.61 4.67 5.22
C LYS A 175 19.86 3.38 4.42
N LYS A 176 20.34 2.32 5.09
CA LYS A 176 20.69 1.02 4.49
C LYS A 176 19.55 -0.02 4.60
N PHE A 177 18.40 0.38 5.13
CA PHE A 177 17.28 -0.52 5.34
C PHE A 177 16.22 -0.28 4.25
N PRO A 178 15.48 -1.33 3.85
CA PRO A 178 14.33 -1.15 2.98
C PRO A 178 13.32 -0.23 3.66
N VAL A 179 12.78 0.71 2.88
CA VAL A 179 11.73 1.62 3.35
C VAL A 179 10.47 0.79 3.54
N GLN A 180 9.91 0.79 4.75
CA GLN A 180 8.62 0.14 4.99
C GLN A 180 7.55 0.85 4.13
N PRO A 181 6.57 0.12 3.56
CA PRO A 181 5.49 0.76 2.82
C PRO A 181 4.77 1.83 3.64
N TYR A 182 4.52 2.98 3.01
CA TYR A 182 3.82 4.11 3.64
C TYR A 182 2.91 4.82 2.65
N ILE A 183 1.91 5.52 3.18
CA ILE A 183 0.94 6.26 2.39
C ILE A 183 1.37 7.73 2.36
N ILE A 184 1.44 8.33 1.17
CA ILE A 184 1.48 9.78 1.02
C ILE A 184 0.06 10.29 0.76
N LEU A 185 -0.37 11.21 1.61
CA LEU A 185 -1.63 11.93 1.47
C LEU A 185 -1.34 13.32 0.93
N LEU A 186 -1.79 13.61 -0.29
CA LEU A 186 -1.76 14.95 -0.85
C LEU A 186 -2.99 15.74 -0.37
N GLY A 187 -2.76 16.86 0.32
CA GLY A 187 -3.82 17.67 0.94
C GLY A 187 -3.79 17.57 2.47
N SER A 188 -4.94 17.30 3.07
CA SER A 188 -5.07 17.14 4.53
C SER A 188 -5.98 15.97 4.89
N LEU A 189 -5.96 15.52 6.15
CA LEU A 189 -6.86 14.46 6.64
C LEU A 189 -8.36 14.79 6.50
N GLN A 190 -8.71 16.07 6.30
CA GLN A 190 -10.08 16.55 6.15
C GLN A 190 -10.46 16.77 4.67
N ASP A 191 -9.46 17.03 3.83
CA ASP A 191 -9.59 17.34 2.40
C ASP A 191 -8.48 16.58 1.66
N VAL A 192 -8.76 15.30 1.39
CA VAL A 192 -7.84 14.41 0.69
C VAL A 192 -7.98 14.69 -0.81
N LYS A 193 -6.91 15.14 -1.44
CA LYS A 193 -6.88 15.39 -2.89
C LYS A 193 -6.45 14.14 -3.65
N GLN A 194 -5.44 13.45 -3.12
CA GLN A 194 -4.88 12.26 -3.74
C GLN A 194 -4.16 11.42 -2.68
N LEU A 195 -4.16 10.10 -2.90
CA LEU A 195 -3.43 9.14 -2.09
C LEU A 195 -2.43 8.40 -2.96
N TYR A 196 -1.24 8.19 -2.42
CA TYR A 196 -0.19 7.39 -3.04
C TYR A 196 0.27 6.35 -2.03
N LEU A 197 0.39 5.10 -2.45
CA LEU A 197 1.13 4.09 -1.70
C LEU A 197 2.56 4.08 -2.22
N VAL A 198 3.55 4.17 -1.33
CA VAL A 198 4.97 4.08 -1.70
C VAL A 198 5.55 2.77 -1.20
N MET A 199 6.08 1.98 -2.13
CA MET A 199 6.79 0.73 -1.87
C MET A 199 8.15 0.75 -2.58
N ASP A 200 9.23 0.52 -1.83
CA ASP A 200 10.62 0.45 -2.33
C ASP A 200 11.03 1.59 -3.31
N GLU A 201 11.86 1.28 -4.32
CA GLU A 201 12.41 2.23 -5.32
C GLU A 201 11.39 2.72 -6.35
N ILE A 202 10.27 3.27 -5.90
CA ILE A 202 9.24 3.94 -6.73
C ILE A 202 8.25 2.94 -7.33
N ARG A 203 7.12 2.77 -6.63
CA ARG A 203 5.83 2.74 -7.30
C ARG A 203 4.91 3.72 -6.63
N VAL A 204 4.49 4.72 -7.39
CA VAL A 204 3.45 5.69 -7.05
C VAL A 204 2.29 5.27 -7.92
N THR A 205 1.43 4.38 -7.43
CA THR A 205 0.17 4.08 -8.11
C THR A 205 -0.77 5.25 -7.86
N GLU A 206 -1.20 5.93 -8.93
CA GLU A 206 -2.38 6.78 -8.87
C GLU A 206 -3.60 5.86 -8.80
N GLY A 207 -4.33 5.93 -7.69
CA GLY A 207 -5.38 4.97 -7.38
C GLY A 207 -4.95 4.08 -6.23
N VAL A 208 -5.81 4.04 -5.22
CA VAL A 208 -5.58 3.34 -3.96
C VAL A 208 -5.65 1.83 -4.19
N VAL A 209 -4.51 1.19 -4.48
CA VAL A 209 -4.32 -0.24 -4.18
C VAL A 209 -3.85 -0.30 -2.74
N LEU A 210 -4.78 -0.34 -1.78
CA LEU A 210 -4.45 -0.34 -0.34
C LEU A 210 -4.06 -1.73 0.20
N PHE A 211 -3.73 -2.71 -0.65
CA PHE A 211 -3.29 -4.04 -0.22
C PHE A 211 -2.13 -4.62 -1.03
N ASP A 212 -0.96 -3.97 -1.01
CA ASP A 212 0.28 -4.61 -1.51
C ASP A 212 1.36 -4.66 -0.41
N VAL A 213 1.02 -5.23 0.74
CA VAL A 213 1.97 -5.38 1.89
C VAL A 213 2.44 -6.82 2.08
N ALA A 214 2.17 -7.73 1.14
CA ALA A 214 2.54 -9.14 1.30
C ALA A 214 3.71 -9.63 0.42
N HIS A 215 3.98 -9.06 -0.76
CA HIS A 215 4.81 -9.77 -1.74
C HIS A 215 6.25 -9.27 -1.99
N ASN A 216 6.67 -8.11 -1.47
CA ASN A 216 8.08 -7.68 -1.60
C ASN A 216 9.03 -8.32 -0.57
N PHE A 217 8.52 -9.14 0.34
CA PHE A 217 9.37 -9.94 1.21
C PHE A 217 9.75 -11.25 0.49
N GLY A 218 10.91 -11.24 -0.16
CA GLY A 218 11.67 -12.44 -0.55
C GLY A 218 12.13 -13.29 0.64
N VAL A 219 11.24 -13.55 1.58
CA VAL A 219 11.46 -14.41 2.74
C VAL A 219 11.02 -15.81 2.32
N ARG A 220 12.01 -16.65 2.01
CA ARG A 220 11.84 -18.10 1.89
C ARG A 220 10.93 -18.63 3.00
N VAL A 221 9.97 -19.47 2.60
CA VAL A 221 8.94 -20.15 3.43
C VAL A 221 9.50 -20.83 4.70
N ASP A 222 10.82 -21.06 4.78
CA ASP A 222 11.47 -21.64 5.95
C ASP A 222 11.67 -20.66 7.14
N GLN A 223 11.57 -19.34 6.93
CA GLN A 223 11.74 -18.37 8.04
C GLN A 223 10.41 -17.94 8.69
N ALA A 224 9.26 -18.29 8.11
CA ALA A 224 7.95 -17.99 8.69
C ALA A 224 7.68 -18.72 10.03
N LYS A 225 8.47 -19.76 10.36
CA LYS A 225 8.40 -20.43 11.67
C LYS A 225 8.95 -19.59 12.82
N ASN A 226 9.76 -18.57 12.55
CA ASN A 226 10.35 -17.70 13.58
C ASN A 226 9.60 -16.37 13.77
N ALA A 227 8.61 -16.06 12.93
CA ALA A 227 7.76 -14.87 13.08
C ALA A 227 6.60 -15.04 14.10
N ARG A 228 6.60 -16.14 14.86
CA ARG A 228 5.63 -16.41 15.95
C ARG A 228 5.73 -15.47 17.16
N ALA A 229 6.61 -14.46 17.14
CA ALA A 229 6.86 -13.59 18.28
C ALA A 229 6.31 -12.15 18.14
N PHE A 230 5.67 -11.79 17.02
CA PHE A 230 5.23 -10.40 16.80
C PHE A 230 3.73 -10.15 16.99
N PHE A 231 2.94 -11.20 17.23
CA PHE A 231 1.54 -11.09 17.61
C PHE A 231 1.22 -12.01 18.79
N TYR A 232 1.72 -11.64 19.97
CA TYR A 232 1.19 -12.00 21.28
C TYR A 232 1.40 -10.85 22.26
#